data_AF-A0A8J8AQ25-F1
#
_entry.id   AF-A0A8J8AQ25-F1
#
_cell.length_a   1.000
_cell.length_b   1.000
_cell.length_c   1.000
_cell.angle_alpha   90.00
_cell.angle_beta   90.00
_cell.angle_gamma   90.00
#
_symmetry.space_group_name_H-M   'P 1'
#
loop_
_entity.id
_entity.type
_entity.pdbx_description
1 polymer ?
#
loop_
_entity_poly.entity_id
_entity_poly.type
_entity_poly.pdbx_seq_one_letter_code
_entity_poly.pdbx_strand_id
1 'polypeptide(L)'
;MKVFVADTSVIVDGRLTQYLESLGEKVKVVIPEAVIAEIEHQANEGKAIGHVGLEELKKLRKMADENKILLEFYGERPELWQIKRAKAGEIDHMVREVARELNAVLITGDQVQRDIAIAKGIEVVYLTGRKEVKHRLEDFFDEHTMSVHLKAGVRPLAKRGKPGEWRLVPIRDEPLTDEELEEIADDIVERAKRDPESFIELDEPGATVVQLRNYRIVIARPPFADRIEITAVRPITKLSIEDYELSEKLLERLTDKAEGILIAGAPGEGKTTFAQALAEYYASMGKIVKTMEKPRDLQVSEEITQYTALGGRMEKTGDILLLVRPDYTIFDEMRKTSDFKIYADLRLAGVGMIGVVHATKPIDAIQRFIGRVELGMIPQIVDTVIFIKAGRVDKVLTLEYKVKVPSGMTEEDLARPVIEVRDFETGELEYELYTYGEEINVVPVKKEEKPPAMKLAEKKLKQEIKKFLPDVYTEVELVSPHKAVIYADEFDIPVIIGKKGKRITEIEKRLGISIDVRSFEEKMKEMPKEKIPVEVEEKKKQIVLRVSSDYAKKPLKFFGGEQYVFTATPSKKGIVKVNKNTPIGRELKRLLDAGIEIWASL
;
A
#
# COMPACT_ATOMS: atom_id res chain seq x y z
N MET A 1 -14.93 -44.04 43.80
CA MET A 1 -13.82 -43.24 43.26
C MET A 1 -14.26 -42.71 41.92
N LYS A 2 -14.23 -41.39 41.71
CA LYS A 2 -14.65 -40.80 40.43
C LYS A 2 -13.71 -41.25 39.31
N VAL A 3 -14.28 -41.51 38.14
CA VAL A 3 -13.55 -41.87 36.93
C VAL A 3 -13.70 -40.71 35.95
N PHE A 4 -12.58 -40.19 35.48
CA PHE A 4 -12.51 -39.12 34.51
C PHE A 4 -11.95 -39.65 33.20
N VAL A 5 -12.58 -39.32 32.09
CA VAL A 5 -12.06 -39.57 30.74
C VAL A 5 -11.64 -38.24 30.15
N ALA A 6 -10.38 -38.13 29.73
CA ALA A 6 -9.85 -36.91 29.16
C ALA A 6 -9.85 -36.96 27.63
N ASP A 7 -10.22 -35.87 26.98
CA ASP A 7 -10.04 -35.70 25.55
C ASP A 7 -8.66 -35.11 25.20
N THR A 8 -8.34 -35.06 23.90
CA THR A 8 -7.09 -34.49 23.41
C THR A 8 -6.95 -33.02 23.81
N SER A 9 -8.07 -32.27 23.81
CA SER A 9 -8.06 -30.84 24.08
C SER A 9 -7.50 -30.54 25.45
N VAL A 10 -7.94 -31.20 26.53
CA VAL A 10 -7.49 -30.89 27.91
C VAL A 10 -6.11 -31.41 28.27
N ILE A 11 -5.61 -32.39 27.53
CA ILE A 11 -4.26 -32.92 27.69
C ILE A 11 -3.26 -31.96 27.03
N VAL A 12 -3.45 -31.63 25.76
CA VAL A 12 -2.59 -30.66 25.06
C VAL A 12 -2.56 -29.33 25.79
N ASP A 13 -3.70 -28.94 26.36
CA ASP A 13 -3.90 -27.67 27.02
C ASP A 13 -3.35 -27.58 28.46
N GLY A 14 -2.82 -28.68 28.99
CA GLY A 14 -2.35 -28.81 30.38
C GLY A 14 -3.41 -28.61 31.47
N ARG A 15 -4.69 -28.44 31.09
CA ARG A 15 -5.80 -28.17 32.02
C ARG A 15 -6.11 -29.37 32.89
N LEU A 16 -5.92 -30.57 32.35
CA LEU A 16 -6.20 -31.82 33.08
C LEU A 16 -5.35 -31.91 34.34
N THR A 17 -4.03 -31.73 34.24
CA THR A 17 -3.11 -31.81 35.38
C THR A 17 -3.45 -30.77 36.46
N GLN A 18 -3.72 -29.53 36.06
CA GLN A 18 -4.09 -28.46 37.00
C GLN A 18 -5.40 -28.75 37.74
N TYR A 19 -6.40 -29.22 36.99
CA TYR A 19 -7.67 -29.62 37.58
C TYR A 19 -7.48 -30.76 38.58
N LEU A 20 -6.66 -31.76 38.26
CA LEU A 20 -6.33 -32.87 39.14
C LEU A 20 -5.57 -32.43 40.41
N GLU A 21 -4.66 -31.45 40.31
CA GLU A 21 -3.98 -30.87 41.48
C GLU A 21 -4.95 -30.12 42.40
N SER A 22 -5.96 -29.46 41.83
CA SER A 22 -6.96 -28.69 42.59
C SER A 22 -8.02 -29.55 43.30
N LEU A 23 -8.23 -30.79 42.84
CA LEU A 23 -9.31 -31.67 43.32
C LEU A 23 -9.12 -32.13 44.78
N GLY A 24 -7.88 -32.22 45.25
CA GLY A 24 -7.55 -32.64 46.62
C GLY A 24 -7.99 -34.08 46.99
N GLU A 25 -8.56 -34.84 46.03
CA GLU A 25 -9.04 -36.21 46.18
C GLU A 25 -8.38 -37.16 45.17
N LYS A 26 -8.20 -38.43 45.55
CA LYS A 26 -7.64 -39.44 44.65
C LYS A 26 -8.69 -39.93 43.67
N VAL A 27 -8.40 -39.81 42.38
CA VAL A 27 -9.33 -40.11 41.28
C VAL A 27 -8.71 -41.05 40.25
N LYS A 28 -9.56 -41.70 39.44
CA LYS A 28 -9.13 -42.51 38.30
C LYS A 28 -9.18 -41.65 37.03
N VAL A 29 -8.05 -41.53 36.34
CA VAL A 29 -7.91 -40.81 35.08
C VAL A 29 -7.71 -41.83 33.98
N VAL A 30 -8.61 -41.82 33.01
CA VAL A 30 -8.60 -42.71 31.86
C VAL A 30 -8.28 -41.87 30.63
N ILE A 31 -7.20 -42.24 29.94
CA ILE A 31 -6.79 -41.62 28.67
C ILE A 31 -7.16 -42.59 27.55
N PRO A 32 -8.09 -42.21 26.64
CA PRO A 32 -8.44 -43.07 25.53
C PRO A 32 -7.25 -43.35 24.60
N GLU A 33 -7.13 -44.59 24.12
CA GLU A 33 -6.09 -44.97 23.13
C GLU A 33 -6.17 -44.11 21.85
N ALA A 34 -7.37 -43.62 21.50
CA ALA A 34 -7.58 -42.69 20.40
C ALA A 34 -6.86 -41.34 20.60
N VAL A 35 -6.82 -40.83 21.84
CA VAL A 35 -6.13 -39.58 22.18
C VAL A 35 -4.61 -39.77 22.12
N ILE A 36 -4.12 -40.91 22.59
CA ILE A 36 -2.69 -41.26 22.48
C ILE A 36 -2.26 -41.34 21.01
N ALA A 37 -3.05 -42.04 20.19
CA ALA A 37 -2.75 -42.17 18.76
C ALA A 37 -2.75 -40.82 18.04
N GLU A 38 -3.64 -39.89 18.42
CA GLU A 38 -3.65 -38.53 17.89
C GLU A 38 -2.39 -37.76 18.28
N ILE A 39 -2.05 -37.71 19.58
CA ILE A 39 -0.88 -37.00 20.10
C ILE A 39 0.41 -37.57 19.48
N GLU A 40 0.54 -38.89 19.43
CA GLU A 40 1.68 -39.60 18.84
C GLU A 40 1.82 -39.27 17.35
N HIS A 41 0.71 -39.23 16.60
CA HIS A 41 0.75 -38.87 15.19
C HIS A 41 1.21 -37.42 14.98
N GLN A 42 0.65 -36.47 15.71
CA GLN A 42 1.05 -35.06 15.60
C GLN A 42 2.54 -34.89 15.98
N ALA A 43 3.02 -35.60 17.00
CA ALA A 43 4.42 -35.55 17.44
C ALA A 43 5.37 -36.18 16.39
N ASN A 44 4.97 -37.30 15.78
CA ASN A 44 5.74 -37.93 14.70
C ASN A 44 5.78 -37.09 13.41
N GLU A 45 4.74 -36.28 13.17
CA GLU A 45 4.74 -35.26 12.11
C GLU A 45 5.57 -34.02 12.47
N GLY A 46 6.15 -33.96 13.67
CA GLY A 46 6.98 -32.86 14.15
C GLY A 46 6.20 -31.59 14.51
N LYS A 47 4.88 -31.70 14.70
CA LYS A 47 4.03 -30.56 15.03
C LYS A 47 4.16 -30.19 16.50
N ALA A 48 4.20 -28.89 16.78
CA ALA A 48 4.39 -28.39 18.14
C ALA A 48 3.36 -28.97 19.13
N ILE A 49 2.10 -29.10 18.70
CA ILE A 49 1.01 -29.59 19.55
C ILE A 49 1.21 -31.03 20.05
N GLY A 50 1.79 -31.90 19.23
CA GLY A 50 2.05 -33.28 19.62
C GLY A 50 3.08 -33.35 20.73
N HIS A 51 4.11 -32.51 20.66
CA HIS A 51 5.12 -32.42 21.70
C HIS A 51 4.55 -31.92 23.03
N VAL A 52 3.71 -30.86 23.02
CA VAL A 52 3.02 -30.39 24.24
C VAL A 52 2.18 -31.51 24.87
N GLY A 53 1.42 -32.24 24.04
CA GLY A 53 0.62 -33.37 24.51
C GLY A 53 1.47 -34.49 25.15
N LEU A 54 2.62 -34.82 24.56
CA LEU A 54 3.55 -35.82 25.12
C LEU A 54 4.13 -35.39 26.48
N GLU A 55 4.53 -34.13 26.64
CA GLU A 55 5.02 -33.62 27.92
C GLU A 55 3.93 -33.67 29.00
N GLU A 56 2.69 -33.36 28.65
CA GLU A 56 1.59 -33.45 29.61
C GLU A 56 1.30 -34.90 30.03
N LEU A 57 1.36 -35.85 29.10
CA LEU A 57 1.24 -37.28 29.42
C LEU A 57 2.33 -37.75 30.41
N LYS A 58 3.57 -37.24 30.28
CA LYS A 58 4.65 -37.53 31.24
C LYS A 58 4.34 -36.97 32.62
N LYS A 59 3.77 -35.77 32.73
CA LYS A 59 3.36 -35.19 34.03
C LYS A 59 2.27 -36.02 34.69
N LEU A 60 1.25 -36.46 33.94
CA LEU A 60 0.20 -37.35 34.44
C LEU A 60 0.77 -38.68 34.95
N ARG A 61 1.76 -39.24 34.25
CA ARG A 61 2.47 -40.44 34.71
C ARG A 61 3.20 -40.21 36.03
N LYS A 62 3.91 -39.09 36.16
CA LYS A 62 4.59 -38.70 37.41
C LYS A 62 3.60 -38.57 38.58
N MET A 63 2.43 -37.96 38.37
CA MET A 63 1.38 -37.90 39.39
C MET A 63 0.86 -39.29 39.81
N ALA A 64 0.77 -40.22 38.86
CA ALA A 64 0.37 -41.59 39.13
C ALA A 64 1.44 -42.34 39.95
N ASP A 65 2.73 -42.15 39.63
CA ASP A 65 3.85 -42.73 40.38
C ASP A 65 3.95 -42.15 41.81
N GLU A 66 3.61 -40.87 41.99
CA GLU A 66 3.44 -40.21 43.29
C GLU A 66 2.12 -40.60 44.01
N ASN A 67 1.36 -41.54 43.43
CA ASN A 67 0.14 -42.10 43.98
C ASN A 67 -1.02 -41.09 44.18
N LYS A 68 -0.93 -39.92 43.53
CA LYS A 68 -1.93 -38.84 43.56
C LYS A 68 -3.16 -39.19 42.72
N ILE A 69 -2.96 -39.88 41.60
CA ILE A 69 -4.02 -40.35 40.69
C ILE A 69 -3.85 -41.84 40.37
N LEU A 70 -4.90 -42.47 39.84
CA LEU A 70 -4.80 -43.77 39.17
C LEU A 70 -4.93 -43.56 37.66
N LEU A 71 -3.85 -43.77 36.92
CA LEU A 71 -3.81 -43.57 35.48
C LEU A 71 -4.03 -44.90 34.74
N GLU A 72 -4.97 -44.90 33.80
CA GLU A 72 -5.27 -46.04 32.91
C GLU A 72 -5.39 -45.56 31.46
N PHE A 73 -4.92 -46.39 30.52
CA PHE A 73 -5.15 -46.21 29.09
C PHE A 73 -6.18 -47.23 28.64
N TYR A 74 -7.22 -46.79 27.92
CA TYR A 74 -8.38 -47.64 27.63
C TYR A 74 -9.00 -47.33 26.26
N GLY A 75 -9.70 -48.32 25.68
CA GLY A 75 -10.44 -48.18 24.44
C GLY A 75 -9.69 -48.70 23.22
N GLU A 76 -10.31 -48.54 22.04
CA GLU A 76 -9.73 -48.99 20.78
C GLU A 76 -8.75 -47.97 20.22
N ARG A 77 -7.64 -48.46 19.66
CA ARG A 77 -6.67 -47.64 18.95
C ARG A 77 -7.12 -47.44 17.50
N PRO A 78 -7.29 -46.19 17.02
CA PRO A 78 -7.74 -45.91 15.67
C PRO A 78 -6.71 -46.30 14.61
N GLU A 79 -7.19 -46.64 13.42
CA GLU A 79 -6.33 -46.94 12.27
C GLU A 79 -5.69 -45.67 11.69
N LEU A 80 -4.50 -45.80 11.08
CA LEU A 80 -3.73 -44.67 10.54
C LEU A 80 -4.50 -43.78 9.54
N TRP A 81 -5.43 -44.35 8.77
CA TRP A 81 -6.24 -43.58 7.82
C TRP A 81 -7.33 -42.75 8.52
N GLN A 82 -7.85 -43.21 9.66
CA GLN A 82 -8.78 -42.45 10.49
C GLN A 82 -8.04 -41.26 11.10
N ILE A 83 -6.80 -41.43 11.53
CA ILE A 83 -5.99 -40.33 12.08
C ILE A 83 -5.67 -39.28 10.99
N LYS A 84 -5.27 -39.72 9.78
CA LYS A 84 -4.89 -38.81 8.67
C LYS A 84 -6.07 -38.07 8.02
N ARG A 85 -7.29 -38.62 8.07
CA ARG A 85 -8.47 -38.10 7.35
C ARG A 85 -9.67 -37.80 8.25
N ALA A 86 -9.57 -38.01 9.56
CA ALA A 86 -10.68 -37.72 10.46
C ALA A 86 -11.07 -36.24 10.29
N LYS A 87 -12.33 -36.04 9.91
CA LYS A 87 -13.02 -34.83 10.36
C LYS A 87 -12.94 -34.87 11.88
N ALA A 88 -12.56 -33.77 12.53
CA ALA A 88 -12.30 -33.67 13.97
C ALA A 88 -13.23 -34.53 14.88
N GLY A 89 -14.48 -34.73 14.49
CA GLY A 89 -15.48 -35.49 15.24
C GLY A 89 -15.30 -37.02 15.41
N GLU A 90 -14.48 -37.75 14.64
CA GLU A 90 -14.37 -39.22 14.82
C GLU A 90 -13.57 -39.63 16.06
N ILE A 91 -12.44 -38.99 16.33
CA ILE A 91 -11.64 -39.25 17.54
C ILE A 91 -12.46 -38.83 18.78
N ASP A 92 -13.07 -37.65 18.71
CA ASP A 92 -14.02 -37.14 19.71
C ASP A 92 -15.19 -38.10 19.97
N HIS A 93 -15.66 -38.81 18.95
CA HIS A 93 -16.66 -39.85 19.11
C HIS A 93 -16.13 -41.01 19.96
N MET A 94 -14.95 -41.55 19.66
CA MET A 94 -14.34 -42.65 20.42
C MET A 94 -14.12 -42.26 21.89
N VAL A 95 -13.69 -41.02 22.16
CA VAL A 95 -13.53 -40.50 23.53
C VAL A 95 -14.87 -40.53 24.29
N ARG A 96 -15.96 -40.10 23.65
CA ARG A 96 -17.30 -40.11 24.25
C ARG A 96 -17.82 -41.52 24.49
N GLU A 97 -17.55 -42.46 23.59
CA GLU A 97 -17.95 -43.86 23.80
C GLU A 97 -17.20 -44.48 24.98
N VAL A 98 -15.89 -44.20 25.14
CA VAL A 98 -15.13 -44.61 26.34
C VAL A 98 -15.72 -44.01 27.62
N ALA A 99 -16.06 -42.72 27.62
CA ALA A 99 -16.71 -42.08 28.77
C ALA A 99 -18.06 -42.74 29.12
N ARG A 100 -18.85 -43.08 28.11
CA ARG A 100 -20.14 -43.75 28.28
C ARG A 100 -20.00 -45.19 28.79
N GLU A 101 -19.10 -45.98 28.21
CA GLU A 101 -18.86 -47.37 28.61
C GLU A 101 -18.42 -47.49 30.07
N LEU A 102 -17.55 -46.59 30.51
CA LEU A 102 -17.02 -46.56 31.86
C LEU A 102 -17.92 -45.83 32.86
N ASN A 103 -19.06 -45.28 32.40
CA ASN A 103 -19.91 -44.37 33.17
C ASN A 103 -19.09 -43.28 33.87
N ALA A 104 -18.15 -42.71 33.12
CA ALA A 104 -17.14 -41.76 33.58
C ALA A 104 -17.53 -40.33 33.20
N VAL A 105 -16.95 -39.38 33.92
CA VAL A 105 -17.12 -37.95 33.66
C VAL A 105 -16.13 -37.52 32.57
N LEU A 106 -16.63 -37.02 31.45
CA LEU A 106 -15.79 -36.48 30.38
C LEU A 106 -15.20 -35.14 30.80
N ILE A 107 -13.88 -35.01 30.72
CA ILE A 107 -13.18 -33.73 30.89
C ILE A 107 -12.80 -33.24 29.50
N THR A 108 -13.31 -32.05 29.13
CA THR A 108 -13.07 -31.45 27.82
C THR A 108 -12.89 -29.93 27.92
N GLY A 109 -12.06 -29.40 27.03
CA GLY A 109 -11.86 -27.97 26.80
C GLY A 109 -12.55 -27.49 25.52
N ASP A 110 -13.12 -28.41 24.73
CA ASP A 110 -13.83 -28.15 23.49
C ASP A 110 -15.34 -27.98 23.74
N GLN A 111 -15.89 -26.87 23.26
CA GLN A 111 -17.29 -26.52 23.48
C GLN A 111 -18.25 -27.46 22.73
N VAL A 112 -17.90 -27.90 21.52
CA VAL A 112 -18.71 -28.78 20.70
C VAL A 112 -18.74 -30.18 21.32
N GLN A 113 -17.60 -30.66 21.80
CA GLN A 113 -17.45 -31.92 22.51
C GLN A 113 -18.29 -31.94 23.79
N ARG A 114 -18.27 -30.86 24.58
CA ARG A 114 -19.13 -30.66 25.75
C ARG A 114 -20.62 -30.74 25.36
N ASP A 115 -21.05 -29.95 24.40
CA ASP A 115 -22.46 -29.82 24.04
C ASP A 115 -23.02 -31.15 23.49
N ILE A 116 -22.22 -31.89 22.70
CA ILE A 116 -22.60 -33.22 22.21
C ILE A 116 -22.62 -34.26 23.35
N ALA A 117 -21.67 -34.23 24.28
CA ALA A 117 -21.63 -35.14 25.41
C ALA A 117 -22.84 -34.94 26.33
N ILE A 118 -23.21 -33.69 26.63
CA ILE A 118 -24.44 -33.35 27.36
C ILE A 118 -25.67 -33.89 26.61
N ALA A 119 -25.75 -33.70 25.29
CA ALA A 119 -26.86 -34.22 24.48
C ALA A 119 -26.93 -35.75 24.47
N LYS A 120 -25.78 -36.44 24.58
CA LYS A 120 -25.68 -37.90 24.72
C LYS A 120 -25.93 -38.39 26.16
N GLY A 121 -26.16 -37.51 27.12
CA GLY A 121 -26.37 -37.86 28.53
C GLY A 121 -25.10 -38.28 29.27
N ILE A 122 -23.93 -37.87 28.79
CA ILE A 122 -22.63 -38.09 29.43
C ILE A 122 -22.39 -36.93 30.40
N GLU A 123 -21.93 -37.22 31.62
CA GLU A 123 -21.54 -36.18 32.58
C GLU A 123 -20.25 -35.49 32.13
N VAL A 124 -20.20 -34.16 32.17
CA VAL A 124 -19.08 -33.39 31.62
C VAL A 124 -18.55 -32.36 32.61
N VAL A 125 -17.22 -32.31 32.75
CA VAL A 125 -16.49 -31.18 33.33
C VAL A 125 -15.86 -30.39 32.20
N TYR A 126 -16.35 -29.18 31.99
CA TYR A 126 -15.82 -28.25 31.00
C TYR A 126 -14.78 -27.33 31.64
N LEU A 127 -13.51 -27.48 31.25
CA LEU A 127 -12.42 -26.69 31.82
C LEU A 127 -12.21 -25.40 31.01
N THR A 128 -12.60 -24.26 31.59
CA THR A 128 -12.52 -22.92 30.96
C THR A 128 -11.24 -22.13 31.30
N GLY A 129 -10.42 -22.61 32.25
CA GLY A 129 -9.39 -21.81 32.93
C GLY A 129 -7.95 -21.90 32.40
N ARG A 130 -7.21 -20.80 32.57
CA ARG A 130 -5.86 -20.47 32.05
C ARG A 130 -4.72 -21.19 32.79
N LYS A 131 -3.65 -21.52 32.06
CA LYS A 131 -2.38 -21.98 32.63
C LYS A 131 -1.66 -20.80 33.31
N GLU A 132 -1.34 -20.93 34.60
CA GLU A 132 -0.33 -20.08 35.25
C GLU A 132 1.04 -20.72 34.99
N VAL A 133 1.78 -20.16 34.03
CA VAL A 133 3.21 -20.47 33.85
C VAL A 133 4.06 -19.55 34.72
N LYS A 134 5.23 -20.04 35.17
CA LYS A 134 6.17 -19.29 36.01
C LYS A 134 6.68 -18.02 35.33
N HIS A 135 6.98 -18.12 34.03
CA HIS A 135 7.41 -17.00 33.20
C HIS A 135 6.62 -17.02 31.90
N ARG A 136 6.04 -15.88 31.57
CA ARG A 136 5.38 -15.63 30.29
C ARG A 136 6.35 -14.92 29.35
N LEU A 137 6.11 -15.06 28.05
CA LEU A 137 6.86 -14.31 27.05
C LEU A 137 6.83 -12.80 27.33
N GLU A 138 5.67 -12.29 27.74
CA GLU A 138 5.46 -10.88 28.03
C GLU A 138 6.35 -10.35 29.16
N ASP A 139 6.78 -11.21 30.10
CA ASP A 139 7.65 -10.82 31.22
C ASP A 139 9.06 -10.39 30.75
N PHE A 140 9.44 -10.76 29.52
CA PHE A 140 10.72 -10.37 28.91
C PHE A 140 10.65 -9.02 28.15
N PHE A 141 9.48 -8.41 28.03
CA PHE A 141 9.30 -7.14 27.33
C PHE A 141 9.02 -5.97 28.29
N ASP A 142 9.75 -4.87 28.10
CA ASP A 142 9.37 -3.55 28.65
C ASP A 142 8.66 -2.69 27.58
N GLU A 143 8.35 -1.43 27.91
CA GLU A 143 7.70 -0.47 26.99
C GLU A 143 8.55 -0.11 25.74
N HIS A 144 9.87 -0.33 25.80
CA HIS A 144 10.82 0.07 24.76
C HIS A 144 11.49 -1.12 24.04
N THR A 145 11.09 -2.34 24.40
CA THR A 145 11.63 -3.57 23.84
C THR A 145 10.95 -3.89 22.51
N MET A 146 11.75 -3.87 21.44
CA MET A 146 11.36 -4.16 20.06
C MET A 146 11.23 -5.67 19.84
N SER A 147 12.21 -6.42 20.32
CA SER A 147 12.24 -7.88 20.20
C SER A 147 13.02 -8.48 21.35
N VAL A 148 12.67 -9.72 21.70
CA VAL A 148 13.42 -10.55 22.64
C VAL A 148 13.95 -11.78 21.92
N HIS A 149 15.14 -12.21 22.33
CA HIS A 149 15.85 -13.36 21.79
C HIS A 149 16.24 -14.25 22.96
N LEU A 150 15.59 -15.41 23.03
CA LEU A 150 15.67 -16.34 24.15
C LEU A 150 16.25 -17.66 23.63
N LYS A 151 17.47 -18.01 24.01
CA LYS A 151 18.15 -19.24 23.55
C LYS A 151 18.66 -20.04 24.74
N ALA A 152 18.46 -21.35 24.71
CA ALA A 152 18.89 -22.23 25.81
C ALA A 152 20.42 -22.18 25.99
N GLY A 153 20.85 -22.10 27.24
CA GLY A 153 22.25 -21.93 27.63
C GLY A 153 22.78 -20.49 27.47
N VAL A 154 21.94 -19.53 27.05
CA VAL A 154 22.32 -18.13 26.84
C VAL A 154 21.47 -17.21 27.72
N ARG A 155 22.02 -16.07 28.12
CA ARG A 155 21.26 -15.02 28.80
C ARG A 155 20.16 -14.50 27.88
N PRO A 156 18.95 -14.23 28.39
CA PRO A 156 17.89 -13.63 27.58
C PRO A 156 18.29 -12.21 27.15
N LEU A 157 18.11 -11.90 25.87
CA LEU A 157 18.51 -10.62 25.27
C LEU A 157 17.30 -9.87 24.73
N ALA A 158 17.26 -8.55 24.92
CA ALA A 158 16.26 -7.64 24.38
C ALA A 158 16.91 -6.63 23.44
N LYS A 159 16.27 -6.39 22.30
CA LYS A 159 16.57 -5.28 21.40
C LYS A 159 15.74 -4.07 21.85
N ARG A 160 16.38 -3.04 22.41
CA ARG A 160 15.70 -1.84 22.93
C ARG A 160 16.05 -0.60 22.11
N GLY A 161 15.05 0.22 21.81
CA GLY A 161 15.21 1.47 21.05
C GLY A 161 14.16 1.65 19.95
N LYS A 162 14.52 2.36 18.88
CA LYS A 162 13.68 2.62 17.70
C LYS A 162 14.28 1.96 16.46
N PRO A 163 13.49 1.74 15.39
CA PRO A 163 14.03 1.33 14.10
C PRO A 163 15.17 2.28 13.67
N GLY A 164 16.34 1.74 13.37
CA GLY A 164 17.56 2.50 13.03
C GLY A 164 18.47 2.84 14.22
N GLU A 165 17.96 2.92 15.44
CA GLU A 165 18.73 3.25 16.65
C GLU A 165 18.33 2.33 17.82
N TRP A 166 19.02 1.21 17.94
CA TRP A 166 18.74 0.20 18.97
C TRP A 166 20.02 -0.37 19.58
N ARG A 167 19.89 -0.93 20.78
CA ARG A 167 20.96 -1.66 21.49
C ARG A 167 20.45 -3.02 21.94
N LEU A 168 21.31 -4.02 21.84
CA LEU A 168 21.05 -5.34 22.43
C LEU A 168 21.48 -5.31 23.89
N VAL A 169 20.55 -5.59 24.79
CA VAL A 169 20.80 -5.57 26.24
C VAL A 169 20.37 -6.89 26.87
N PRO A 170 21.14 -7.43 27.82
CA PRO A 170 20.70 -8.59 28.60
C PRO A 170 19.53 -8.20 29.50
N ILE A 171 18.52 -9.08 29.59
CA ILE A 171 17.35 -8.89 30.46
C ILE A 171 17.69 -9.33 31.89
N ARG A 172 18.42 -10.44 32.04
CA ARG A 172 19.00 -10.93 33.30
C ARG A 172 20.35 -11.62 33.06
N ASP A 173 21.13 -11.80 34.12
CA ASP A 173 22.46 -12.44 34.06
C ASP A 173 22.42 -13.97 34.03
N GLU A 174 21.34 -14.57 34.50
CA GLU A 174 21.16 -16.03 34.53
C GLU A 174 20.77 -16.55 33.14
N PRO A 175 21.54 -17.52 32.58
CA PRO A 175 21.18 -18.18 31.33
C PRO A 175 19.83 -18.90 31.41
N LEU A 176 19.12 -18.96 30.29
CA LEU A 176 17.89 -19.75 30.15
C LEU A 176 18.24 -21.24 30.10
N THR A 177 17.45 -22.07 30.76
CA THR A 177 17.54 -23.53 30.63
C THR A 177 16.69 -24.02 29.45
N ASP A 178 16.98 -25.23 28.95
CA ASP A 178 16.14 -25.88 27.93
C ASP A 178 14.71 -26.07 28.45
N GLU A 179 14.53 -26.51 29.71
CA GLU A 179 13.22 -26.68 30.36
C GLU A 179 12.42 -25.38 30.45
N GLU A 180 13.06 -24.26 30.84
CA GLU A 180 12.37 -22.96 30.95
C GLU A 180 11.86 -22.47 29.59
N LEU A 181 12.64 -22.68 28.53
CA LEU A 181 12.22 -22.30 27.18
C LEU A 181 11.16 -23.24 26.61
N GLU A 182 11.19 -24.53 26.95
CA GLU A 182 10.11 -25.45 26.60
C GLU A 182 8.80 -25.03 27.25
N GLU A 183 8.81 -24.66 28.55
CA GLU A 183 7.61 -24.15 29.24
C GLU A 183 7.04 -22.90 28.57
N ILE A 184 7.89 -21.94 28.17
CA ILE A 184 7.47 -20.71 27.48
C ILE A 184 6.93 -21.05 26.07
N ALA A 185 7.61 -21.92 25.33
CA ALA A 185 7.20 -22.31 23.99
C ALA A 185 5.83 -23.02 23.99
N ASP A 186 5.61 -23.88 24.98
CA ASP A 186 4.35 -24.60 25.14
C ASP A 186 3.20 -23.64 25.50
N ASP A 187 3.43 -22.67 26.40
CA ASP A 187 2.44 -21.61 26.71
C ASP A 187 2.06 -20.81 25.46
N ILE A 188 3.05 -20.42 24.64
CA ILE A 188 2.82 -19.67 23.40
C ILE A 188 1.93 -20.47 22.44
N VAL A 189 2.27 -21.74 22.18
CA VAL A 189 1.53 -22.61 21.24
C VAL A 189 0.12 -22.89 21.74
N GLU A 190 -0.06 -23.16 23.03
CA GLU A 190 -1.38 -23.37 23.63
C GLU A 190 -2.25 -22.10 23.52
N ARG A 191 -1.70 -20.94 23.88
CA ARG A 191 -2.44 -19.67 23.82
C ARG A 191 -2.81 -19.29 22.40
N ALA A 192 -1.95 -19.58 21.42
CA ALA A 192 -2.23 -19.29 20.02
C ALA A 192 -3.46 -20.02 19.47
N LYS A 193 -3.88 -21.14 20.08
CA LYS A 193 -5.10 -21.85 19.71
C LYS A 193 -6.35 -21.37 20.44
N ARG A 194 -6.17 -20.82 21.64
CA ARG A 194 -7.28 -20.42 22.52
C ARG A 194 -7.68 -18.97 22.34
N ASP A 195 -6.70 -18.12 22.06
CA ASP A 195 -6.89 -16.70 21.91
C ASP A 195 -7.45 -16.42 20.51
N PRO A 196 -8.68 -15.89 20.38
CA PRO A 196 -9.29 -15.61 19.08
C PRO A 196 -8.49 -14.60 18.25
N GLU A 197 -7.62 -13.80 18.87
CA GLU A 197 -6.74 -12.82 18.22
C GLU A 197 -5.36 -13.40 17.87
N SER A 198 -5.16 -14.71 18.02
CA SER A 198 -3.89 -15.38 17.78
C SER A 198 -4.06 -16.57 16.85
N PHE A 199 -2.99 -16.90 16.12
CA PHE A 199 -2.97 -18.04 15.23
C PHE A 199 -1.54 -18.51 14.95
N ILE A 200 -1.42 -19.76 14.51
CA ILE A 200 -0.16 -20.35 14.08
C ILE A 200 -0.03 -20.12 12.56
N GLU A 201 0.95 -19.33 12.14
CA GLU A 201 1.25 -19.03 10.73
C GLU A 201 1.89 -20.23 10.03
N LEU A 202 2.80 -20.90 10.73
CA LEU A 202 3.60 -22.01 10.21
C LEU A 202 3.89 -23.00 11.34
N ASP A 203 3.76 -24.29 11.06
CA ASP A 203 4.11 -25.37 11.97
C ASP A 203 4.78 -26.49 11.16
N GLU A 204 6.11 -26.47 11.11
CA GLU A 204 6.95 -27.43 10.41
C GLU A 204 7.87 -28.14 11.41
N PRO A 205 8.41 -29.34 11.10
CA PRO A 205 9.32 -30.04 11.99
C PRO A 205 10.50 -29.18 12.44
N GLY A 206 10.51 -28.82 13.74
CA GLY A 206 11.56 -28.00 14.36
C GLY A 206 11.39 -26.49 14.21
N ALA A 207 10.35 -25.98 13.54
CA ALA A 207 10.11 -24.55 13.38
C ALA A 207 8.61 -24.21 13.45
N THR A 208 8.23 -23.33 14.37
CA THR A 208 6.84 -22.86 14.53
C THR A 208 6.82 -21.34 14.52
N VAL A 209 5.95 -20.74 13.70
CA VAL A 209 5.71 -19.29 13.67
C VAL A 209 4.31 -19.01 14.19
N VAL A 210 4.23 -18.18 15.23
CA VAL A 210 3.02 -17.87 15.96
C VAL A 210 2.79 -16.36 15.96
N GLN A 211 1.61 -15.94 15.51
CA GLN A 211 1.10 -14.61 15.76
C GLN A 211 0.29 -14.66 17.06
N LEU A 212 0.86 -14.16 18.16
CA LEU A 212 0.22 -14.11 19.48
C LEU A 212 -0.14 -12.67 19.81
N ARG A 213 -1.40 -12.29 19.57
CA ARG A 213 -1.87 -10.90 19.65
C ARG A 213 -0.98 -9.95 18.84
N ASN A 214 -0.27 -9.05 19.51
CA ASN A 214 0.66 -8.09 18.93
C ASN A 214 2.11 -8.59 18.89
N TYR A 215 2.39 -9.86 19.20
CA TYR A 215 3.73 -10.44 19.08
C TYR A 215 3.79 -11.39 17.88
N ARG A 216 4.83 -11.24 17.06
CA ARG A 216 5.21 -12.24 16.08
C ARG A 216 6.36 -13.06 16.64
N ILE A 217 6.13 -14.35 16.83
CA ILE A 217 7.01 -15.25 17.58
C ILE A 217 7.47 -16.37 16.64
N VAL A 218 8.77 -16.61 16.62
CA VAL A 218 9.39 -17.76 15.96
C VAL A 218 9.98 -18.66 17.04
N ILE A 219 9.58 -19.91 17.05
CA ILE A 219 10.08 -20.96 17.93
C ILE A 219 10.87 -21.94 17.06
N ALA A 220 12.15 -22.12 17.34
CA ALA A 220 13.02 -23.07 16.68
C ALA A 220 13.45 -24.15 17.66
N ARG A 221 13.44 -25.42 17.23
CA ARG A 221 13.77 -26.60 18.04
C ARG A 221 14.67 -27.56 17.23
N PRO A 222 15.46 -28.42 17.88
CA PRO A 222 16.13 -29.51 17.19
C PRO A 222 15.12 -30.40 16.43
N PRO A 223 15.45 -30.91 15.23
CA PRO A 223 16.76 -30.88 14.56
C PRO A 223 17.03 -29.61 13.71
N PHE A 224 16.07 -28.69 13.58
CA PHE A 224 16.21 -27.49 12.75
C PHE A 224 17.20 -26.47 13.37
N ALA A 225 17.22 -26.39 14.70
CA ALA A 225 18.17 -25.59 15.48
C ALA A 225 19.09 -26.48 16.34
N ASP A 226 20.22 -25.92 16.77
CA ASP A 226 21.17 -26.59 17.67
C ASP A 226 20.62 -26.78 19.08
N ARG A 227 19.76 -25.85 19.53
CA ARG A 227 18.98 -25.90 20.78
C ARG A 227 17.66 -25.16 20.60
N ILE A 228 16.77 -25.25 21.58
CA ILE A 228 15.54 -24.45 21.59
C ILE A 228 15.84 -22.95 21.64
N GLU A 229 15.17 -22.21 20.76
CA GLU A 229 15.26 -20.76 20.65
C GLU A 229 13.86 -20.17 20.40
N ILE A 230 13.56 -19.06 21.08
CA ILE A 230 12.35 -18.26 20.88
C ILE A 230 12.78 -16.84 20.55
N THR A 231 12.42 -16.37 19.36
CA THR A 231 12.54 -14.96 18.98
C THR A 231 11.14 -14.38 18.87
N ALA A 232 10.83 -13.37 19.69
CA ALA A 232 9.56 -12.66 19.61
C ALA A 232 9.78 -11.19 19.28
N VAL A 233 9.02 -10.69 18.33
CA VAL A 233 9.07 -9.29 17.87
C VAL A 233 7.73 -8.64 18.19
N ARG A 234 7.78 -7.51 18.88
CA ARG A 234 6.65 -6.59 19.02
C ARG A 234 6.77 -5.57 17.88
N PRO A 235 5.83 -5.52 16.91
CA PRO A 235 5.81 -4.46 15.91
C PRO A 235 5.84 -3.10 16.62
N ILE A 236 6.76 -2.24 16.20
CA ILE A 236 6.98 -0.94 16.84
C ILE A 236 6.02 0.05 16.20
N THR A 237 5.19 0.65 17.07
CA THR A 237 4.31 1.80 16.83
C THR A 237 3.44 1.69 15.58
N LYS A 238 2.13 1.47 15.80
CA LYS A 238 1.12 1.91 14.84
C LYS A 238 1.35 3.40 14.59
N LEU A 239 1.53 3.77 13.32
CA LEU A 239 1.57 5.18 12.94
C LEU A 239 0.14 5.68 12.94
N SER A 240 -0.13 6.79 13.63
CA SER A 240 -1.41 7.48 13.51
C SER A 240 -1.42 8.31 12.23
N ILE A 241 -2.58 8.83 11.83
CA ILE A 241 -2.66 9.67 10.63
C ILE A 241 -1.87 10.98 10.80
N GLU A 242 -1.75 11.47 12.05
CA GLU A 242 -1.02 12.67 12.41
C GLU A 242 0.50 12.51 12.22
N ASP A 243 1.03 11.29 12.41
CA ASP A 243 2.46 10.98 12.20
C ASP A 243 2.90 11.15 10.73
N TYR A 244 1.95 11.15 9.79
CA TYR A 244 2.23 11.37 8.37
C TYR A 244 2.36 12.86 7.99
N GLU A 245 2.11 13.79 8.92
CA GLU A 245 2.24 15.24 8.72
C GLU A 245 1.51 15.73 7.45
N LEU A 246 0.28 15.26 7.24
CA LEU A 246 -0.52 15.61 6.07
C LEU A 246 -0.86 17.11 6.05
N SER A 247 -0.99 17.68 4.85
CA SER A 247 -1.48 19.05 4.70
C SER A 247 -2.90 19.19 5.25
N GLU A 248 -3.25 20.33 5.87
CA GLU A 248 -4.60 20.58 6.39
C GLU A 248 -5.66 20.37 5.30
N LYS A 249 -5.35 20.81 4.08
CA LYS A 249 -6.20 20.65 2.89
C LYS A 249 -6.45 19.17 2.56
N LEU A 250 -5.42 18.32 2.66
CA LEU A 250 -5.56 16.88 2.42
C LEU A 250 -6.36 16.22 3.53
N LEU A 251 -6.11 16.58 4.79
CA LEU A 251 -6.84 16.05 5.93
C LEU A 251 -8.34 16.40 5.85
N GLU A 252 -8.68 17.64 5.50
CA GLU A 252 -10.07 18.07 5.25
C GLU A 252 -10.71 17.27 4.11
N ARG A 253 -9.97 17.06 3.00
CA ARG A 253 -10.46 16.23 1.89
C ARG A 253 -10.76 14.80 2.33
N LEU A 254 -9.85 14.17 3.08
CA LEU A 254 -10.03 12.81 3.59
C LEU A 254 -11.23 12.72 4.53
N THR A 255 -11.47 13.76 5.31
CA THR A 255 -12.54 13.84 6.31
C THR A 255 -13.92 13.98 5.66
N ASP A 256 -14.07 14.89 4.69
CA ASP A 256 -15.39 15.37 4.27
C ASP A 256 -15.77 15.05 2.81
N LYS A 257 -14.82 14.67 1.95
CA LYS A 257 -15.05 14.61 0.50
C LYS A 257 -14.60 13.32 -0.17
N ALA A 258 -13.53 12.70 0.31
CA ALA A 258 -12.96 11.53 -0.33
C ALA A 258 -13.70 10.27 0.09
N GLU A 259 -14.39 9.65 -0.88
CA GLU A 259 -15.12 8.40 -0.66
C GLU A 259 -14.45 7.25 -1.41
N GLY A 260 -13.68 7.51 -2.47
CA GLY A 260 -13.02 6.52 -3.31
C GLY A 260 -11.53 6.75 -3.35
N ILE A 261 -10.83 6.12 -2.41
CA ILE A 261 -9.41 6.33 -2.16
C ILE A 261 -8.64 5.12 -2.64
N LEU A 262 -7.63 5.33 -3.50
CA LEU A 262 -6.62 4.31 -3.77
C LEU A 262 -5.31 4.67 -3.08
N ILE A 263 -4.77 3.72 -2.31
CA ILE A 263 -3.43 3.81 -1.73
C ILE A 263 -2.49 3.01 -2.62
N ALA A 264 -1.58 3.71 -3.29
CA ALA A 264 -0.69 3.18 -4.32
C ALA A 264 0.79 3.29 -3.91
N GLY A 265 1.66 2.48 -4.51
CA GLY A 265 3.09 2.43 -4.17
C GLY A 265 3.70 1.04 -4.35
N ALA A 266 5.03 0.98 -4.43
CA ALA A 266 5.74 -0.29 -4.61
C ALA A 266 5.57 -1.21 -3.39
N PRO A 267 5.78 -2.54 -3.53
CA PRO A 267 5.80 -3.45 -2.39
C PRO A 267 6.79 -2.98 -1.31
N GLY A 268 6.42 -3.05 -0.03
CA GLY A 268 7.28 -2.64 1.09
C GLY A 268 7.31 -1.14 1.41
N GLU A 269 6.66 -0.27 0.62
CA GLU A 269 6.71 1.19 0.84
C GLU A 269 5.86 1.72 2.00
N GLY A 270 5.13 0.85 2.73
CA GLY A 270 4.29 1.26 3.88
C GLY A 270 2.82 1.57 3.57
N LYS A 271 2.28 1.08 2.43
CA LYS A 271 0.86 1.27 2.04
C LYS A 271 -0.14 0.73 3.06
N THR A 272 0.04 -0.53 3.46
CA THR A 272 -0.82 -1.20 4.42
C THR A 272 -0.79 -0.48 5.77
N THR A 273 0.38 0.01 6.19
CA THR A 273 0.53 0.84 7.39
C THR A 273 -0.25 2.16 7.29
N PHE A 274 -0.20 2.85 6.15
CA PHE A 274 -1.01 4.07 5.95
C PHE A 274 -2.51 3.76 5.89
N ALA A 275 -2.90 2.62 5.29
CA ALA A 275 -4.29 2.18 5.28
C ALA A 275 -4.83 1.88 6.69
N GLN A 276 -4.01 1.28 7.57
CA GLN A 276 -4.33 1.08 8.98
C GLN A 276 -4.53 2.43 9.70
N ALA A 277 -3.59 3.36 9.53
CA ALA A 277 -3.67 4.69 10.14
C ALA A 277 -4.96 5.43 9.72
N LEU A 278 -5.30 5.36 8.43
CA LEU A 278 -6.52 5.97 7.90
C LEU A 278 -7.79 5.28 8.40
N ALA A 279 -7.78 3.95 8.54
CA ALA A 279 -8.89 3.20 9.12
C ALA A 279 -9.16 3.59 10.57
N GLU A 280 -8.11 3.67 11.39
CA GLU A 280 -8.21 4.09 12.79
C GLU A 280 -8.65 5.55 12.93
N TYR A 281 -8.17 6.44 12.06
CA TYR A 281 -8.62 7.83 12.01
C TYR A 281 -10.14 7.91 11.76
N TYR A 282 -10.65 7.22 10.73
CA TYR A 282 -12.09 7.21 10.47
C TYR A 282 -12.90 6.61 11.61
N ALA A 283 -12.43 5.52 12.22
CA ALA A 283 -13.08 4.93 13.39
C ALA A 283 -13.11 5.91 14.57
N SER A 284 -12.03 6.65 14.82
CA SER A 284 -11.97 7.67 15.88
C SER A 284 -12.97 8.82 15.69
N MET A 285 -13.40 9.07 14.46
CA MET A 285 -14.46 10.03 14.12
C MET A 285 -15.89 9.45 14.28
N GLY A 286 -16.00 8.21 14.76
CA GLY A 286 -17.28 7.50 14.92
C GLY A 286 -17.83 6.90 13.61
N LYS A 287 -17.00 6.76 12.56
CA LYS A 287 -17.39 6.05 11.33
C LYS A 287 -17.34 4.54 11.53
N ILE A 288 -18.28 3.81 10.96
CA ILE A 288 -18.26 2.36 10.94
C ILE A 288 -17.30 1.89 9.85
N VAL A 289 -16.15 1.40 10.27
CA VAL A 289 -15.07 0.96 9.39
C VAL A 289 -14.97 -0.57 9.41
N LYS A 290 -14.78 -1.17 8.23
CA LYS A 290 -14.53 -2.61 8.08
C LYS A 290 -13.35 -2.87 7.15
N THR A 291 -12.74 -4.06 7.23
CA THR A 291 -11.67 -4.46 6.32
C THR A 291 -12.03 -5.71 5.52
N MET A 292 -11.42 -5.84 4.35
CA MET A 292 -11.41 -7.00 3.48
C MET A 292 -9.96 -7.36 3.14
N GLU A 293 -9.51 -8.54 3.57
CA GLU A 293 -8.09 -8.91 3.48
C GLU A 293 -7.87 -10.43 3.49
N LYS A 294 -6.77 -10.88 2.89
CA LYS A 294 -6.41 -12.29 2.78
C LYS A 294 -4.88 -12.46 2.74
N PRO A 295 -4.21 -12.81 3.86
CA PRO A 295 -4.76 -13.09 5.20
C PRO A 295 -5.18 -11.82 5.98
N ARG A 296 -5.70 -12.00 7.20
CA ARG A 296 -6.08 -10.89 8.10
C ARG A 296 -4.84 -10.36 8.80
N ASP A 297 -4.16 -9.44 8.13
CA ASP A 297 -2.84 -8.94 8.53
C ASP A 297 -2.89 -7.49 9.04
N LEU A 298 -3.99 -6.78 8.81
CA LEU A 298 -4.17 -5.43 9.32
C LEU A 298 -4.21 -5.44 10.86
N GLN A 299 -3.43 -4.55 11.49
CA GLN A 299 -3.44 -4.35 12.94
C GLN A 299 -4.26 -3.11 13.25
N VAL A 300 -5.56 -3.28 13.49
CA VAL A 300 -6.52 -2.19 13.75
C VAL A 300 -7.10 -2.32 15.17
N SER A 301 -7.91 -1.36 15.61
CA SER A 301 -8.63 -1.44 16.89
C SER A 301 -9.80 -2.44 16.83
N GLU A 302 -10.23 -2.95 17.99
CA GLU A 302 -11.34 -3.93 18.09
C GLU A 302 -12.67 -3.41 17.49
N GLU A 303 -12.85 -2.10 17.44
CA GLU A 303 -14.02 -1.44 16.83
C GLU A 303 -14.12 -1.70 15.33
N ILE A 304 -12.99 -1.99 14.66
CA ILE A 304 -12.92 -2.22 13.22
C ILE A 304 -13.05 -3.72 12.94
N THR A 305 -14.16 -4.11 12.33
CA THR A 305 -14.39 -5.52 11.99
C THR A 305 -13.57 -5.96 10.77
N GLN A 306 -12.79 -7.02 10.92
CA GLN A 306 -11.96 -7.56 9.84
C GLN A 306 -12.57 -8.79 9.17
N TYR A 307 -12.85 -8.69 7.86
CA TYR A 307 -13.34 -9.80 7.05
C TYR A 307 -12.25 -10.40 6.17
N THR A 308 -12.31 -11.73 6.04
CA THR A 308 -11.56 -12.46 5.02
C THR A 308 -12.51 -13.10 4.01
N ALA A 309 -11.95 -13.79 3.02
CA ALA A 309 -12.71 -14.39 1.93
C ALA A 309 -13.73 -15.43 2.42
N LEU A 310 -15.00 -15.06 2.45
CA LEU A 310 -16.11 -15.92 2.84
C LEU A 310 -16.24 -17.13 1.90
N GLY A 311 -16.11 -18.34 2.45
CA GLY A 311 -16.05 -19.57 1.64
C GLY A 311 -14.89 -19.56 0.63
N GLY A 312 -13.79 -18.89 0.96
CA GLY A 312 -12.59 -18.77 0.13
C GLY A 312 -12.66 -17.72 -0.98
N ARG A 313 -13.79 -17.01 -1.13
CA ARG A 313 -14.06 -16.04 -2.21
C ARG A 313 -14.33 -14.62 -1.68
N MET A 314 -13.63 -13.63 -2.21
CA MET A 314 -13.83 -12.22 -1.81
C MET A 314 -15.16 -11.67 -2.32
N GLU A 315 -15.66 -12.15 -3.47
CA GLU A 315 -16.92 -11.66 -4.04
C GLU A 315 -18.08 -11.82 -3.05
N LYS A 316 -18.16 -12.98 -2.38
CA LYS A 316 -19.18 -13.24 -1.35
C LYS A 316 -19.07 -12.32 -0.14
N THR A 317 -17.86 -11.85 0.16
CA THR A 317 -17.63 -10.91 1.26
C THR A 317 -18.13 -9.53 0.86
N GLY A 318 -17.90 -9.14 -0.41
CA GLY A 318 -18.51 -7.95 -1.02
C GLY A 318 -20.05 -7.99 -0.97
N ASP A 319 -20.66 -9.13 -1.29
CA ASP A 319 -22.14 -9.29 -1.23
C ASP A 319 -22.70 -9.02 0.18
N ILE A 320 -22.00 -9.46 1.23
CA ILE A 320 -22.38 -9.17 2.61
C ILE A 320 -22.22 -7.68 2.94
N LEU A 321 -21.14 -7.05 2.47
CA LEU A 321 -20.90 -5.62 2.70
C LEU A 321 -21.93 -4.74 1.99
N LEU A 322 -22.50 -5.16 0.86
CA LEU A 322 -23.63 -4.47 0.22
C LEU A 322 -24.91 -4.49 1.07
N LEU A 323 -25.07 -5.49 1.94
CA LEU A 323 -26.20 -5.58 2.89
C LEU A 323 -25.94 -4.75 4.14
N VAL A 324 -24.70 -4.78 4.66
CA VAL A 324 -24.32 -4.08 5.89
C VAL A 324 -24.13 -2.57 5.68
N ARG A 325 -23.59 -2.17 4.52
CA ARG A 325 -23.28 -0.79 4.12
C ARG A 325 -22.54 0.00 5.21
N PRO A 326 -21.29 -0.39 5.55
CA PRO A 326 -20.47 0.42 6.45
C PRO A 326 -20.17 1.79 5.82
N ASP A 327 -19.74 2.76 6.64
CA ASP A 327 -19.29 4.06 6.14
C ASP A 327 -18.05 3.91 5.25
N TYR A 328 -17.07 3.12 5.71
CA TYR A 328 -15.85 2.83 4.96
C TYR A 328 -15.47 1.34 5.00
N THR A 329 -14.94 0.84 3.89
CA THR A 329 -14.29 -0.47 3.79
C THR A 329 -12.88 -0.35 3.24
N ILE A 330 -11.90 -0.89 3.97
CA ILE A 330 -10.52 -1.03 3.52
C ILE A 330 -10.41 -2.35 2.79
N PHE A 331 -10.03 -2.31 1.51
CA PHE A 331 -9.71 -3.49 0.73
C PHE A 331 -8.18 -3.57 0.58
N ASP A 332 -7.54 -4.34 1.46
CA ASP A 332 -6.11 -4.53 1.38
C ASP A 332 -5.76 -5.53 0.27
N GLU A 333 -4.71 -5.21 -0.47
CA GLU A 333 -4.15 -6.05 -1.53
C GLU A 333 -5.07 -6.35 -2.74
N MET A 334 -5.55 -5.32 -3.44
CA MET A 334 -6.29 -5.49 -4.69
C MET A 334 -5.36 -5.89 -5.85
N ARG A 335 -5.55 -7.10 -6.41
CA ARG A 335 -4.65 -7.67 -7.44
C ARG A 335 -5.39 -8.20 -8.66
N LYS A 336 -6.52 -8.87 -8.46
CA LYS A 336 -7.28 -9.55 -9.51
C LYS A 336 -8.38 -8.66 -10.04
N THR A 337 -8.83 -8.95 -11.27
CA THR A 337 -9.94 -8.21 -11.90
C THR A 337 -11.22 -8.24 -11.08
N SER A 338 -11.51 -9.32 -10.34
CA SER A 338 -12.68 -9.38 -9.45
C SER A 338 -12.58 -8.38 -8.29
N ASP A 339 -11.38 -8.17 -7.73
CA ASP A 339 -11.17 -7.21 -6.63
C ASP A 339 -11.57 -5.78 -7.04
N PHE A 340 -11.16 -5.35 -8.25
CA PHE A 340 -11.53 -4.03 -8.80
C PHE A 340 -13.03 -3.89 -9.08
N LYS A 341 -13.70 -4.98 -9.46
CA LYS A 341 -15.16 -4.98 -9.65
C LYS A 341 -15.90 -4.87 -8.33
N ILE A 342 -15.50 -5.66 -7.32
CA ILE A 342 -16.07 -5.57 -5.96
C ILE A 342 -15.92 -4.15 -5.41
N TYR A 343 -14.72 -3.56 -5.57
CA TYR A 343 -14.46 -2.18 -5.15
C TYR A 343 -15.42 -1.19 -5.85
N ALA A 344 -15.59 -1.32 -7.17
CA ALA A 344 -16.50 -0.46 -7.93
C ALA A 344 -17.96 -0.64 -7.50
N ASP A 345 -18.43 -1.88 -7.34
CA ASP A 345 -19.80 -2.19 -6.94
C ASP A 345 -20.13 -1.63 -5.56
N LEU A 346 -19.21 -1.77 -4.59
CA LEU A 346 -19.36 -1.18 -3.25
C LEU A 346 -19.38 0.35 -3.30
N ARG A 347 -18.49 0.97 -4.10
CA ARG A 347 -18.50 2.44 -4.24
C ARG A 347 -19.78 2.98 -4.84
N LEU A 348 -20.27 2.34 -5.90
CA LEU A 348 -21.51 2.75 -6.56
C LEU A 348 -22.73 2.53 -5.66
N ALA A 349 -22.65 1.60 -4.69
CA ALA A 349 -23.66 1.43 -3.65
C ALA A 349 -23.58 2.47 -2.51
N GLY A 350 -22.61 3.38 -2.55
CA GLY A 350 -22.43 4.46 -1.57
C GLY A 350 -21.55 4.10 -0.37
N VAL A 351 -20.81 2.98 -0.42
CA VAL A 351 -19.83 2.63 0.61
C VAL A 351 -18.52 3.36 0.30
N GLY A 352 -17.96 4.07 1.27
CA GLY A 352 -16.61 4.63 1.16
C GLY A 352 -15.59 3.50 1.01
N MET A 353 -14.70 3.57 0.04
CA MET A 353 -13.73 2.51 -0.24
C MET A 353 -12.31 3.04 -0.20
N ILE A 354 -11.44 2.26 0.46
CA ILE A 354 -9.99 2.51 0.53
C ILE A 354 -9.30 1.26 -0.02
N GLY A 355 -8.78 1.36 -1.24
CA GLY A 355 -8.21 0.22 -1.98
C GLY A 355 -6.69 0.28 -1.99
N VAL A 356 -6.02 -0.77 -1.53
CA VAL A 356 -4.55 -0.83 -1.56
C VAL A 356 -4.08 -1.55 -2.82
N VAL A 357 -3.27 -0.86 -3.64
CA VAL A 357 -2.77 -1.38 -4.92
C VAL A 357 -1.26 -1.25 -5.04
N HIS A 358 -0.62 -2.23 -5.68
CA HIS A 358 0.78 -2.13 -6.05
C HIS A 358 0.94 -1.33 -7.34
N ALA A 359 1.69 -0.24 -7.30
CA ALA A 359 1.93 0.60 -8.46
C ALA A 359 3.31 1.26 -8.34
N THR A 360 4.05 1.35 -9.44
CA THR A 360 5.35 2.07 -9.46
C THR A 360 5.17 3.54 -9.79
N LYS A 361 4.06 3.90 -10.47
CA LYS A 361 3.63 5.29 -10.65
C LYS A 361 2.20 5.49 -10.15
N PRO A 362 1.84 6.71 -9.68
CA PRO A 362 0.48 7.01 -9.24
C PRO A 362 -0.61 6.71 -10.29
N ILE A 363 -0.34 7.05 -11.56
CA ILE A 363 -1.29 6.85 -12.67
C ILE A 363 -1.63 5.38 -12.92
N ASP A 364 -0.70 4.46 -12.64
CA ASP A 364 -0.91 3.03 -12.87
C ASP A 364 -2.03 2.48 -11.99
N ALA A 365 -2.27 3.08 -10.81
CA ALA A 365 -3.39 2.72 -9.93
C ALA A 365 -4.74 2.96 -10.60
N ILE A 366 -4.90 4.08 -11.29
CA ILE A 366 -6.11 4.46 -12.03
C ILE A 366 -6.26 3.56 -13.28
N GLN A 367 -5.15 3.29 -13.96
CA GLN A 367 -5.15 2.42 -15.15
C GLN A 367 -5.67 1.00 -14.86
N ARG A 368 -5.59 0.53 -13.61
CA ARG A 368 -6.20 -0.74 -13.22
C ARG A 368 -7.73 -0.74 -13.31
N PHE A 369 -8.41 0.39 -13.44
CA PHE A 369 -9.85 0.43 -13.67
C PHE A 369 -10.23 0.43 -15.16
N ILE A 370 -9.29 0.79 -16.03
CA ILE A 370 -9.49 0.83 -17.49
C ILE A 370 -9.83 -0.56 -18.01
N GLY A 371 -10.91 -0.65 -18.81
CA GLY A 371 -11.42 -1.90 -19.35
C GLY A 371 -12.16 -2.80 -18.35
N ARG A 372 -12.23 -2.40 -17.07
CA ARG A 372 -13.01 -3.09 -16.03
C ARG A 372 -14.30 -2.36 -15.70
N VAL A 373 -14.29 -1.03 -15.82
CA VAL A 373 -15.45 -0.14 -15.67
C VAL A 373 -15.48 0.86 -16.83
N GLU A 374 -16.63 1.47 -17.09
CA GLU A 374 -16.75 2.53 -18.08
C GLU A 374 -15.93 3.75 -17.66
N LEU A 375 -15.25 4.39 -18.62
CA LEU A 375 -14.35 5.51 -18.36
C LEU A 375 -15.04 6.62 -17.57
N GLY A 376 -16.25 7.01 -17.96
CA GLY A 376 -17.01 8.07 -17.28
C GLY A 376 -17.36 7.78 -15.81
N MET A 377 -17.38 6.51 -15.39
CA MET A 377 -17.67 6.12 -14.00
C MET A 377 -16.42 6.16 -13.11
N ILE A 378 -15.21 6.17 -13.67
CA ILE A 378 -13.97 6.10 -12.88
C ILE A 378 -13.91 7.21 -11.81
N PRO A 379 -14.21 8.50 -12.09
CA PRO A 379 -14.15 9.55 -11.06
C PRO A 379 -15.17 9.38 -9.93
N GLN A 380 -16.26 8.64 -10.17
CA GLN A 380 -17.26 8.34 -9.15
C GLN A 380 -16.84 7.15 -8.27
N ILE A 381 -15.98 6.27 -8.78
CA ILE A 381 -15.46 5.10 -8.07
C ILE A 381 -14.16 5.46 -7.33
N VAL A 382 -13.29 6.22 -7.99
CA VAL A 382 -11.99 6.67 -7.48
C VAL A 382 -11.87 8.16 -7.72
N ASP A 383 -11.96 8.93 -6.64
CA ASP A 383 -11.81 10.39 -6.68
C ASP A 383 -10.43 10.84 -6.17
N THR A 384 -9.73 9.99 -5.41
CA THR A 384 -8.45 10.33 -4.75
C THR A 384 -7.47 9.17 -4.85
N VAL A 385 -6.23 9.46 -5.25
CA VAL A 385 -5.13 8.49 -5.26
C VAL A 385 -3.99 9.02 -4.42
N ILE A 386 -3.58 8.26 -3.40
CA ILE A 386 -2.50 8.61 -2.48
C ILE A 386 -1.34 7.69 -2.77
N PHE A 387 -0.22 8.26 -3.20
CA PHE A 387 0.98 7.52 -3.52
C PHE A 387 1.94 7.53 -2.33
N ILE A 388 2.25 6.35 -1.82
CA ILE A 388 3.13 6.13 -0.68
C ILE A 388 4.53 5.73 -1.16
N LYS A 389 5.54 6.40 -0.62
CA LYS A 389 6.96 6.14 -0.88
C LYS A 389 7.77 6.36 0.40
N ALA A 390 8.64 5.41 0.71
CA ALA A 390 9.46 5.37 1.91
C ALA A 390 8.66 5.62 3.20
N GLY A 391 7.45 5.06 3.29
CA GLY A 391 6.58 5.22 4.45
C GLY A 391 5.94 6.61 4.59
N ARG A 392 5.95 7.44 3.55
CA ARG A 392 5.35 8.80 3.55
C ARG A 392 4.44 9.00 2.35
N VAL A 393 3.52 9.95 2.46
CA VAL A 393 2.73 10.42 1.31
C VAL A 393 3.63 11.27 0.41
N ASP A 394 3.92 10.77 -0.79
CA ASP A 394 4.81 11.42 -1.77
C ASP A 394 4.02 12.29 -2.75
N LYS A 395 2.83 11.83 -3.16
CA LYS A 395 1.97 12.54 -4.10
C LYS A 395 0.51 12.16 -3.90
N VAL A 396 -0.39 13.12 -4.09
CA VAL A 396 -1.85 12.89 -4.11
C VAL A 396 -2.41 13.39 -5.44
N LEU A 397 -3.18 12.52 -6.11
CA LEU A 397 -3.89 12.86 -7.34
C LEU A 397 -5.40 12.89 -7.10
N THR A 398 -6.07 13.79 -7.80
CA THR A 398 -7.54 13.86 -7.86
C THR A 398 -8.04 13.69 -9.28
N LEU A 399 -9.19 13.02 -9.41
CA LEU A 399 -9.83 12.76 -10.69
C LEU A 399 -11.08 13.63 -10.84
N GLU A 400 -11.22 14.31 -11.97
CA GLU A 400 -12.41 15.09 -12.31
C GLU A 400 -12.92 14.72 -13.69
N TYR A 401 -14.23 14.53 -13.81
CA TYR A 401 -14.89 14.36 -15.10
C TYR A 401 -15.17 15.73 -15.74
N LYS A 402 -14.75 15.92 -17.00
CA LYS A 402 -15.09 17.11 -17.80
C LYS A 402 -15.42 16.72 -19.24
N VAL A 403 -16.28 17.52 -19.89
CA VAL A 403 -16.46 17.46 -21.34
C VAL A 403 -15.65 18.61 -21.94
N LYS A 404 -14.58 18.27 -22.67
CA LYS A 404 -13.70 19.25 -23.30
C LYS A 404 -12.96 18.65 -24.50
N VAL A 405 -12.24 19.48 -25.24
CA VAL A 405 -11.25 19.03 -26.22
C VAL A 405 -9.98 18.59 -25.48
N PRO A 406 -9.48 17.34 -25.68
CA PRO A 406 -8.25 16.87 -25.06
C PRO A 406 -7.03 17.73 -25.41
N SER A 407 -6.03 17.74 -24.52
CA SER A 407 -4.77 18.45 -24.71
C SER A 407 -4.02 17.91 -25.94
N GLY A 408 -3.69 18.79 -26.88
CA GLY A 408 -3.04 18.44 -28.15
C GLY A 408 -4.00 18.15 -29.32
N MET A 409 -5.31 18.35 -29.13
CA MET A 409 -6.32 18.35 -30.20
C MET A 409 -6.90 19.77 -30.37
N THR A 410 -7.17 20.19 -31.61
CA THR A 410 -7.53 21.58 -31.94
C THR A 410 -8.96 21.77 -32.46
N GLU A 411 -9.65 20.71 -32.91
CA GLU A 411 -11.00 20.82 -33.48
C GLU A 411 -12.08 20.71 -32.40
N GLU A 412 -13.04 21.65 -32.38
CA GLU A 412 -14.11 21.70 -31.36
C GLU A 412 -15.10 20.52 -31.46
N ASP A 413 -15.28 19.95 -32.65
CA ASP A 413 -16.08 18.73 -32.89
C ASP A 413 -15.46 17.48 -32.23
N LEU A 414 -14.24 17.60 -31.67
CA LEU A 414 -13.57 16.54 -30.91
C LEU A 414 -13.88 16.59 -29.40
N ALA A 415 -14.74 17.50 -28.94
CA ALA A 415 -15.15 17.58 -27.54
C ALA A 415 -15.74 16.24 -27.08
N ARG A 416 -15.15 15.67 -26.02
CA ARG A 416 -15.50 14.34 -25.54
C ARG A 416 -15.41 14.27 -24.02
N PRO A 417 -15.94 13.20 -23.40
CA PRO A 417 -15.66 12.88 -22.02
C PRO A 417 -14.15 12.71 -21.79
N VAL A 418 -13.58 13.55 -20.94
CA VAL A 418 -12.18 13.49 -20.50
C VAL A 418 -12.15 13.42 -18.98
N ILE A 419 -11.39 12.48 -18.44
CA ILE A 419 -11.01 12.50 -17.03
C ILE A 419 -9.72 13.28 -16.90
N GLU A 420 -9.77 14.37 -16.16
CA GLU A 420 -8.58 15.11 -15.77
C GLU A 420 -8.00 14.49 -14.49
N VAL A 421 -6.70 14.16 -14.51
CA VAL A 421 -5.95 13.72 -13.34
C VAL A 421 -5.01 14.84 -12.94
N ARG A 422 -5.30 15.45 -11.80
CA ARG A 422 -4.60 16.64 -11.29
C ARG A 422 -3.82 16.29 -10.03
N ASP A 423 -2.67 16.94 -9.86
CA ASP A 423 -1.97 16.95 -8.58
C ASP A 423 -2.80 17.76 -7.57
N PHE A 424 -3.11 17.15 -6.42
CA PHE A 424 -4.04 17.72 -5.45
C PHE A 424 -3.49 18.98 -4.76
N GLU A 425 -2.19 18.98 -4.48
CA GLU A 425 -1.54 20.07 -3.77
C GLU A 425 -1.43 21.30 -4.67
N THR A 426 -0.97 21.12 -5.91
CA THR A 426 -0.71 22.21 -6.85
C THR A 426 -1.89 22.55 -7.75
N GLY A 427 -2.84 21.63 -7.95
CA GLY A 427 -3.95 21.77 -8.91
C GLY A 427 -3.55 21.55 -10.38
N GLU A 428 -2.28 21.24 -10.64
CA GLU A 428 -1.74 21.08 -11.99
C GLU A 428 -2.30 19.84 -12.67
N LEU A 429 -2.68 19.96 -13.95
CA LEU A 429 -3.12 18.83 -14.76
C LEU A 429 -1.91 17.99 -15.19
N GLU A 430 -1.84 16.75 -14.71
CA GLU A 430 -0.72 15.85 -15.03
C GLU A 430 -1.06 14.86 -16.13
N TYR A 431 -2.29 14.34 -16.14
CA TYR A 431 -2.75 13.37 -17.14
C TYR A 431 -4.19 13.65 -17.57
N GLU A 432 -4.52 13.23 -18.78
CA GLU A 432 -5.87 13.13 -19.30
C GLU A 432 -6.17 11.71 -19.72
N LEU A 433 -7.36 11.22 -19.39
CA LEU A 433 -7.87 9.94 -19.90
C LEU A 433 -9.09 10.21 -20.76
N TYR A 434 -9.06 9.70 -22.00
CA TYR A 434 -10.17 9.85 -22.93
C TYR A 434 -10.19 8.71 -23.94
N THR A 435 -11.35 8.46 -24.51
CA THR A 435 -11.50 7.47 -25.57
C THR A 435 -11.17 8.10 -26.93
N TYR A 436 -10.36 7.41 -27.73
CA TYR A 436 -10.10 7.74 -29.12
C TYR A 436 -10.25 6.48 -29.97
N GLY A 437 -11.25 6.46 -30.85
CA GLY A 437 -11.70 5.22 -31.49
C GLY A 437 -12.30 4.27 -30.46
N GLU A 438 -11.82 3.02 -30.42
CA GLU A 438 -12.21 2.01 -29.43
C GLU A 438 -11.22 1.90 -28.26
N GLU A 439 -10.14 2.68 -28.26
CA GLU A 439 -9.07 2.60 -27.27
C GLU A 439 -9.14 3.75 -26.25
N ILE A 440 -8.88 3.40 -24.98
CA ILE A 440 -8.75 4.38 -23.90
C ILE A 440 -7.30 4.83 -23.84
N ASN A 441 -7.08 6.12 -24.07
CA ASN A 441 -5.75 6.74 -24.05
C ASN A 441 -5.51 7.40 -22.71
N VAL A 442 -4.29 7.25 -22.19
CA VAL A 442 -3.81 7.94 -20.98
C VAL A 442 -2.64 8.84 -21.38
N VAL A 443 -2.89 10.13 -21.47
CA VAL A 443 -1.95 11.09 -22.06
C VAL A 443 -1.38 11.98 -20.96
N PRO A 444 -0.05 11.98 -20.75
CA PRO A 444 0.58 12.95 -19.86
C PRO A 444 0.51 14.35 -20.47
N VAL A 445 0.00 15.32 -19.72
CA VAL A 445 -0.10 16.72 -20.14
C VAL A 445 1.20 17.47 -19.83
N LYS A 446 1.95 17.04 -18.82
CA LYS A 446 3.34 17.48 -18.62
C LYS A 446 4.24 16.85 -19.68
N LYS A 447 4.90 17.69 -20.49
CA LYS A 447 6.18 17.30 -21.13
C LYS A 447 7.12 16.88 -20.01
N GLU A 448 7.62 15.65 -20.03
CA GLU A 448 8.58 15.15 -19.03
C GLU A 448 9.62 16.21 -18.68
N GLU A 449 9.85 16.47 -17.39
CA GLU A 449 10.97 17.31 -16.98
C GLU A 449 12.26 16.67 -17.51
N LYS A 450 12.88 17.33 -18.49
CA LYS A 450 14.15 16.88 -19.07
C LYS A 450 15.17 16.65 -17.94
N PRO A 451 15.97 15.57 -18.01
CA PRO A 451 16.98 15.26 -17.00
C PRO A 451 17.86 16.47 -16.65
N PRO A 452 18.34 16.62 -15.40
CA PRO A 452 19.17 17.76 -14.98
C PRO A 452 20.40 17.97 -15.90
N ALA A 453 20.98 16.88 -16.42
CA ALA A 453 22.06 16.92 -17.40
C ALA A 453 21.64 17.55 -18.74
N MET A 454 20.42 17.27 -19.22
CA MET A 454 19.85 17.92 -20.40
C MET A 454 19.50 19.39 -20.14
N LYS A 455 18.97 19.75 -18.96
CA LYS A 455 18.73 21.17 -18.60
C LYS A 455 20.03 21.98 -18.59
N LEU A 456 21.12 21.40 -18.06
CA LEU A 456 22.46 22.00 -18.10
C LEU A 456 22.99 22.12 -19.53
N ALA A 457 22.84 21.08 -20.35
CA ALA A 457 23.24 21.10 -21.75
C ALA A 457 22.46 22.15 -22.56
N GLU A 458 21.14 22.24 -22.37
CA GLU A 458 20.27 23.22 -23.04
C GLU A 458 20.59 24.65 -22.60
N LYS A 459 20.90 24.88 -21.32
CA LYS A 459 21.34 26.19 -20.82
C LYS A 459 22.69 26.61 -21.41
N LYS A 460 23.65 25.68 -21.51
CA LYS A 460 24.97 25.92 -22.13
C LYS A 460 24.85 26.16 -23.63
N LEU A 461 23.96 25.41 -24.29
CA LEU A 461 23.65 25.54 -25.71
C LEU A 461 23.01 26.91 -26.01
N LYS A 462 22.04 27.34 -25.21
CA LYS A 462 21.45 28.70 -25.30
C LYS A 462 22.49 29.80 -25.12
N GLN A 463 23.44 29.62 -24.20
CA GLN A 463 24.52 30.59 -23.99
C GLN A 463 25.47 30.67 -25.19
N GLU A 464 25.85 29.54 -25.79
CA GLU A 464 26.71 29.53 -26.97
C GLU A 464 26.00 30.13 -28.19
N ILE A 465 24.75 29.75 -28.46
CA ILE A 465 23.98 30.32 -29.57
C ILE A 465 23.83 31.84 -29.44
N LYS A 466 23.58 32.35 -28.22
CA LYS A 466 23.52 33.78 -27.94
C LYS A 466 24.86 34.52 -28.16
N LYS A 467 26.01 33.85 -28.04
CA LYS A 467 27.31 34.45 -28.39
C LYS A 467 27.49 34.59 -29.90
N PHE A 468 26.98 33.64 -30.68
CA PHE A 468 27.05 33.68 -32.13
C PHE A 468 26.00 34.62 -32.74
N LEU A 469 24.86 34.77 -32.08
CA LEU A 469 23.71 35.53 -32.55
C LEU A 469 23.18 36.45 -31.43
N PRO A 470 23.91 37.52 -31.07
CA PRO A 470 23.54 38.38 -29.95
C PRO A 470 22.27 39.20 -30.20
N ASP A 471 21.98 39.51 -31.47
CA ASP A 471 20.87 40.37 -31.89
C ASP A 471 19.64 39.61 -32.38
N VAL A 472 19.66 38.27 -32.34
CA VAL A 472 18.57 37.41 -32.81
C VAL A 472 17.90 36.75 -31.62
N TYR A 473 16.58 36.85 -31.54
CA TYR A 473 15.83 36.09 -30.55
C TYR A 473 15.67 34.64 -31.04
N THR A 474 16.23 33.70 -30.27
CA THR A 474 16.15 32.27 -30.59
C THR A 474 15.68 31.47 -29.38
N GLU A 475 14.77 30.53 -29.59
CA GLU A 475 14.48 29.49 -28.61
C GLU A 475 15.14 28.18 -29.03
N VAL A 476 15.83 27.54 -28.10
CA VAL A 476 16.56 26.30 -28.37
C VAL A 476 15.95 25.18 -27.58
N GLU A 477 15.63 24.10 -28.28
CA GLU A 477 15.07 22.88 -27.72
C GLU A 477 16.00 21.70 -28.02
N LEU A 478 16.48 21.04 -26.98
CA LEU A 478 17.22 19.78 -27.15
C LEU A 478 16.22 18.63 -27.36
N VAL A 479 16.28 17.96 -28.52
CA VAL A 479 15.38 16.84 -28.88
C VAL A 479 16.00 15.49 -28.54
N SER A 480 17.33 15.38 -28.58
CA SER A 480 18.09 14.22 -28.12
C SER A 480 19.50 14.63 -27.67
N PRO A 481 20.30 13.76 -27.04
CA PRO A 481 21.68 14.08 -26.65
C PRO A 481 22.58 14.58 -27.79
N HIS A 482 22.20 14.29 -29.04
CA HIS A 482 22.96 14.63 -30.24
C HIS A 482 22.19 15.52 -31.23
N LYS A 483 20.96 15.97 -30.89
CA LYS A 483 20.13 16.78 -31.79
C LYS A 483 19.41 17.91 -31.06
N ALA A 484 19.54 19.13 -31.60
CA ALA A 484 18.82 20.31 -31.14
C ALA A 484 17.99 20.93 -32.27
N VAL A 485 16.92 21.62 -31.90
CA VAL A 485 16.12 22.46 -32.80
C VAL A 485 16.23 23.91 -32.32
N ILE A 486 16.61 24.81 -33.21
CA ILE A 486 16.60 26.26 -33.00
C ILE A 486 15.36 26.82 -33.67
N TYR A 487 14.53 27.50 -32.89
CA TYR A 487 13.39 28.25 -33.36
C TYR A 487 13.76 29.73 -33.44
N ALA A 488 13.45 30.36 -34.56
CA ALA A 488 13.74 31.77 -34.84
C ALA A 488 12.64 32.41 -35.70
N ASP A 489 12.68 33.74 -35.82
CA ASP A 489 11.84 34.44 -36.80
C ASP A 489 12.21 34.01 -38.22
N GLU A 490 11.23 33.88 -39.12
CA GLU A 490 11.49 33.48 -40.53
C GLU A 490 12.55 34.36 -41.19
N PHE A 491 12.54 35.65 -40.85
CA PHE A 491 13.49 36.63 -41.34
C PHE A 491 14.93 36.40 -40.86
N ASP A 492 15.10 35.73 -39.72
CA ASP A 492 16.40 35.47 -39.09
C ASP A 492 16.98 34.10 -39.46
N ILE A 493 16.15 33.14 -39.90
CA ILE A 493 16.60 31.79 -40.33
C ILE A 493 17.76 31.85 -41.34
N PRO A 494 17.75 32.70 -42.40
CA PRO A 494 18.87 32.78 -43.34
C PRO A 494 20.18 33.23 -42.69
N VAL A 495 20.10 34.08 -41.66
CA VAL A 495 21.26 34.59 -40.91
C VAL A 495 21.85 33.50 -40.01
N ILE A 496 20.99 32.64 -39.45
CA ILE A 496 21.36 31.49 -38.61
C ILE A 496 22.04 30.41 -39.46
N ILE A 497 21.44 30.05 -40.60
CA ILE A 497 21.98 29.03 -41.53
C ILE A 497 23.30 29.52 -42.16
N GLY A 498 23.34 30.80 -42.57
CA GLY A 498 24.48 31.42 -43.24
C GLY A 498 24.63 31.00 -44.71
N LYS A 499 25.54 31.66 -45.44
CA LYS A 499 25.75 31.40 -46.88
C LYS A 499 26.15 29.93 -47.11
N LYS A 500 25.33 29.19 -47.87
CA LYS A 500 25.49 27.74 -48.13
C LYS A 500 25.58 26.89 -46.85
N GLY A 501 24.92 27.27 -45.77
CA GLY A 501 24.91 26.50 -44.52
C GLY A 501 26.21 26.55 -43.71
N LYS A 502 27.20 27.34 -44.11
CA LYS A 502 28.52 27.36 -43.45
C LYS A 502 28.45 27.69 -41.96
N ARG A 503 27.54 28.58 -41.56
CA ARG A 503 27.45 29.05 -40.17
C ARG A 503 26.80 28.00 -39.28
N ILE A 504 25.71 27.36 -39.72
CA ILE A 504 25.09 26.28 -38.95
C ILE A 504 26.05 25.09 -38.80
N THR A 505 26.78 24.72 -39.86
CA THR A 505 27.77 23.64 -39.79
C THR A 505 28.95 23.96 -38.86
N GLU A 506 29.37 25.22 -38.76
CA GLU A 506 30.39 25.66 -37.81
C GLU A 506 29.91 25.55 -36.36
N ILE A 507 28.65 25.93 -36.12
CA ILE A 507 27.99 25.82 -34.81
C ILE A 507 27.83 24.33 -34.43
N GLU A 508 27.39 23.47 -35.36
CA GLU A 508 27.28 22.01 -35.17
C GLU A 508 28.64 21.37 -34.82
N LYS A 509 29.71 21.71 -35.57
CA LYS A 509 31.07 21.18 -35.31
C LYS A 509 31.61 21.57 -33.93
N ARG A 510 31.34 22.80 -33.49
CA ARG A 510 31.84 23.30 -32.20
C ARG A 510 31.08 22.71 -31.01
N LEU A 511 29.80 22.40 -31.20
CA LEU A 511 28.93 21.87 -30.14
C LEU A 511 28.84 20.34 -30.14
N GLY A 512 29.25 19.68 -31.22
CA GLY A 512 29.20 18.21 -31.34
C GLY A 512 27.78 17.65 -31.43
N ILE A 513 26.82 18.47 -31.85
CA ILE A 513 25.40 18.11 -32.01
C ILE A 513 24.88 18.57 -33.37
N SER A 514 23.90 17.85 -33.92
CA SER A 514 23.18 18.27 -35.12
C SER A 514 22.11 19.30 -34.76
N ILE A 515 21.95 20.33 -35.59
CA ILE A 515 21.05 21.45 -35.32
C ILE A 515 20.09 21.63 -36.50
N ASP A 516 18.81 21.48 -36.20
CA ASP A 516 17.72 21.82 -37.11
C ASP A 516 17.27 23.26 -36.84
N VAL A 517 16.91 24.03 -37.88
CA VAL A 517 16.48 25.43 -37.75
C VAL A 517 15.08 25.56 -38.30
N ARG A 518 14.14 25.98 -37.45
CA ARG A 518 12.71 26.10 -37.75
C ARG A 518 12.17 27.48 -37.42
N SER A 519 11.05 27.85 -38.03
CA SER A 519 10.38 29.11 -37.69
C SER A 519 9.62 29.00 -36.37
N PHE A 520 9.41 30.13 -35.68
CA PHE A 520 8.48 30.16 -34.55
C PHE A 520 7.05 29.78 -34.95
N GLU A 521 6.66 30.06 -36.20
CA GLU A 521 5.37 29.66 -36.75
C GLU A 521 5.24 28.13 -36.82
N GLU A 522 6.27 27.41 -37.27
CA GLU A 522 6.30 25.93 -37.24
C GLU A 522 6.25 25.35 -35.82
N LYS A 523 6.70 26.11 -34.82
CA LYS A 523 6.59 25.74 -33.40
C LYS A 523 5.18 25.96 -32.85
N MET A 524 4.49 26.98 -33.33
CA MET A 524 3.20 27.44 -32.83
C MET A 524 2.07 26.83 -33.67
N LYS A 525 1.71 25.58 -33.37
CA LYS A 525 0.56 24.88 -33.99
C LYS A 525 -0.80 25.21 -33.35
N GLU A 526 -0.81 25.97 -32.26
CA GLU A 526 -2.01 26.42 -31.55
C GLU A 526 -1.89 27.93 -31.25
N MET A 527 -2.98 28.68 -31.41
CA MET A 527 -3.01 30.10 -31.06
C MET A 527 -2.87 30.32 -29.54
N PRO A 528 -2.09 31.32 -29.09
CA PRO A 528 -2.04 31.70 -27.69
C PRO A 528 -3.43 32.00 -27.11
N LYS A 529 -3.73 31.47 -25.91
CA LYS A 529 -5.02 31.68 -25.21
C LYS A 529 -5.20 33.09 -24.65
N GLU A 530 -4.10 33.83 -24.46
CA GLU A 530 -4.09 35.17 -23.86
C GLU A 530 -3.64 36.19 -24.90
N LYS A 531 -4.52 37.15 -25.23
CA LYS A 531 -4.22 38.27 -26.13
C LYS A 531 -3.93 39.52 -25.30
N ILE A 532 -2.69 39.97 -25.34
CA ILE A 532 -2.26 41.23 -24.77
C ILE A 532 -2.57 42.33 -25.80
N PRO A 533 -3.39 43.34 -25.46
CA PRO A 533 -3.68 44.44 -26.36
C PRO A 533 -2.40 45.24 -26.65
N VAL A 534 -2.19 45.59 -27.92
CA VAL A 534 -1.05 46.38 -28.38
C VAL A 534 -1.57 47.67 -29.01
N GLU A 535 -1.23 48.82 -28.43
CA GLU A 535 -1.49 50.09 -29.09
C GLU A 535 -0.41 50.34 -30.15
N VAL A 536 -0.85 50.63 -31.37
CA VAL A 536 0.03 50.87 -32.52
C VAL A 536 0.02 52.34 -32.90
N GLU A 537 1.19 52.98 -32.88
CA GLU A 537 1.39 54.38 -33.30
C GLU A 537 2.34 54.42 -34.51
N GLU A 538 1.80 54.75 -35.68
CA GLU A 538 2.59 54.86 -36.92
C GLU A 538 3.30 56.22 -37.02
N LYS A 539 4.64 56.22 -37.16
CA LYS A 539 5.45 57.43 -37.38
C LYS A 539 6.09 57.42 -38.77
N LYS A 540 6.61 58.56 -39.22
CA LYS A 540 7.22 58.72 -40.57
C LYS A 540 8.24 57.62 -40.94
N LYS A 541 9.07 57.17 -39.98
CA LYS A 541 10.14 56.17 -40.22
C LYS A 541 10.00 54.86 -39.42
N GLN A 542 9.06 54.77 -38.48
CA GLN A 542 8.97 53.66 -37.54
C GLN A 542 7.53 53.40 -37.11
N ILE A 543 7.22 52.16 -36.76
CA ILE A 543 5.98 51.72 -36.12
C ILE A 543 6.30 51.51 -34.64
N VAL A 544 5.53 52.14 -33.76
CA VAL A 544 5.72 52.05 -32.30
C VAL A 544 4.60 51.20 -31.73
N LEU A 545 4.96 50.07 -31.10
CA LEU A 545 4.03 49.17 -30.43
C LEU A 545 4.14 49.41 -28.92
N ARG A 546 3.01 49.60 -28.24
CA ARG A 546 2.94 49.80 -26.79
C ARG A 546 2.11 48.71 -26.14
N VAL A 547 2.66 48.12 -25.09
CA VAL A 547 2.01 47.16 -24.20
C VAL A 547 2.04 47.68 -22.76
N SER A 548 1.19 47.13 -21.87
CA SER A 548 1.22 47.49 -20.44
C SER A 548 2.64 47.36 -19.86
N SER A 549 2.99 48.24 -18.92
CA SER A 549 4.25 48.19 -18.18
C SER A 549 4.48 46.86 -17.45
N ASP A 550 3.42 46.10 -17.18
CA ASP A 550 3.47 44.79 -16.51
C ASP A 550 4.20 43.71 -17.36
N TYR A 551 4.31 43.98 -18.67
CA TYR A 551 5.03 43.15 -19.64
C TYR A 551 6.40 43.73 -20.03
N ALA A 552 6.86 44.78 -19.37
CA ALA A 552 8.18 45.35 -19.63
C ALA A 552 9.30 44.33 -19.35
N LYS A 553 10.32 44.32 -20.22
CA LYS A 553 11.46 43.39 -20.17
C LYS A 553 11.13 41.90 -20.29
N LYS A 554 9.88 41.52 -20.56
CA LYS A 554 9.52 40.14 -20.91
C LYS A 554 9.54 40.00 -22.44
N PRO A 555 10.10 38.91 -23.00
CA PRO A 555 9.97 38.66 -24.44
C PRO A 555 8.48 38.48 -24.78
N LEU A 556 7.98 39.23 -25.77
CA LEU A 556 6.61 39.13 -26.25
C LEU A 556 6.62 38.75 -27.73
N LYS A 557 5.70 37.86 -28.10
CA LYS A 557 5.40 37.46 -29.47
C LYS A 557 4.32 38.36 -30.01
N PHE A 558 4.56 39.00 -31.15
CA PHE A 558 3.60 39.91 -31.80
C PHE A 558 2.93 39.23 -32.98
N PHE A 559 1.61 39.38 -33.07
CA PHE A 559 0.74 38.75 -34.06
C PHE A 559 -0.06 39.80 -34.82
N GLY A 560 -0.36 39.53 -36.09
CA GLY A 560 -1.36 40.24 -36.89
C GLY A 560 -2.46 39.28 -37.29
N GLY A 561 -3.65 39.43 -36.69
CA GLY A 561 -4.71 38.43 -36.84
C GLY A 561 -4.26 37.10 -36.24
N GLU A 562 -4.18 36.05 -37.06
CA GLU A 562 -3.69 34.72 -36.65
C GLU A 562 -2.22 34.49 -37.02
N GLN A 563 -1.61 35.42 -37.76
CA GLN A 563 -0.24 35.28 -38.25
C GLN A 563 0.78 35.78 -37.23
N TYR A 564 1.77 34.93 -36.91
CA TYR A 564 2.94 35.33 -36.15
C TYR A 564 3.81 36.30 -36.97
N VAL A 565 4.20 37.43 -36.38
CA VAL A 565 5.00 38.45 -37.08
C VAL A 565 6.46 38.44 -36.62
N PHE A 566 6.70 38.60 -35.31
CA PHE A 566 8.05 38.63 -34.74
C PHE A 566 8.02 38.56 -33.20
N THR A 567 9.16 38.26 -32.58
CA THR A 567 9.33 38.35 -31.12
C THR A 567 10.22 39.53 -30.75
N ALA A 568 9.79 40.32 -29.75
CA ALA A 568 10.62 41.40 -29.21
C ALA A 568 10.40 41.60 -27.71
N THR A 569 11.43 42.11 -27.05
CA THR A 569 11.37 42.48 -25.64
C THR A 569 11.04 43.97 -25.49
N PRO A 570 9.88 44.36 -24.92
CA PRO A 570 9.54 45.76 -24.70
C PRO A 570 10.51 46.44 -23.74
N SER A 571 10.77 47.73 -23.99
CA SER A 571 11.56 48.57 -23.09
C SER A 571 10.93 48.72 -21.69
N LYS A 572 11.62 49.38 -20.75
CA LYS A 572 11.10 49.66 -19.39
C LYS A 572 9.72 50.35 -19.37
N LYS A 573 9.33 51.02 -20.47
CA LYS A 573 8.04 51.70 -20.63
C LYS A 573 7.01 50.89 -21.43
N GLY A 574 7.27 49.60 -21.69
CA GLY A 574 6.39 48.77 -22.51
C GLY A 574 6.43 49.08 -24.01
N ILE A 575 7.49 49.73 -24.50
CA ILE A 575 7.57 50.20 -25.90
C ILE A 575 8.51 49.31 -26.72
N VAL A 576 8.04 48.88 -27.90
CA VAL A 576 8.84 48.28 -28.99
C VAL A 576 8.79 49.22 -30.21
N LYS A 577 9.95 49.46 -30.84
CA LYS A 577 10.05 50.33 -32.03
C LYS A 577 10.58 49.52 -33.20
N VAL A 578 9.82 49.47 -34.30
CA VAL A 578 10.21 48.75 -35.51
C VAL A 578 10.38 49.76 -36.65
N ASN A 579 11.53 49.75 -37.32
CA ASN A 579 11.80 50.64 -38.46
C ASN A 579 11.07 50.12 -39.71
N LYS A 580 10.35 50.98 -40.43
CA LYS A 580 9.55 50.60 -41.61
C LYS A 580 10.36 49.98 -42.76
N ASN A 581 11.66 50.22 -42.81
CA ASN A 581 12.53 49.68 -43.86
C ASN A 581 12.95 48.22 -43.61
N THR A 582 12.80 47.71 -42.38
CA THR A 582 13.13 46.31 -42.07
C THR A 582 12.05 45.38 -42.65
N PRO A 583 12.36 44.09 -42.86
CA PRO A 583 11.36 43.10 -43.28
C PRO A 583 10.14 43.08 -42.35
N ILE A 584 10.38 43.06 -41.03
CA ILE A 584 9.33 43.14 -40.00
C ILE A 584 8.52 44.44 -40.11
N GLY A 585 9.17 45.58 -40.34
CA GLY A 585 8.48 46.86 -40.46
C GLY A 585 7.62 46.98 -41.73
N ARG A 586 8.04 46.33 -42.82
CA ARG A 586 7.22 46.20 -44.05
C ARG A 586 6.03 45.29 -43.83
N GLU A 587 6.21 44.20 -43.10
CA GLU A 587 5.13 43.26 -42.78
C GLU A 587 4.08 43.88 -41.84
N LEU A 588 4.51 44.54 -40.76
CA LEU A 588 3.61 45.30 -39.89
C LEU A 588 2.85 46.39 -40.65
N LYS A 589 3.51 47.08 -41.58
CA LYS A 589 2.83 48.08 -42.41
C LYS A 589 1.75 47.44 -43.30
N ARG A 590 2.05 46.30 -43.93
CA ARG A 590 1.09 45.53 -44.75
C ARG A 590 -0.15 45.14 -43.94
N LEU A 591 0.04 44.66 -42.71
CA LEU A 591 -1.03 44.27 -41.80
C LEU A 591 -1.89 45.46 -41.36
N LEU A 592 -1.26 46.60 -41.03
CA LEU A 592 -1.96 47.83 -40.65
C LEU A 592 -2.73 48.44 -41.84
N ASP A 593 -2.13 48.47 -43.04
CA ASP A 593 -2.79 48.93 -44.27
C ASP A 593 -4.00 48.03 -44.64
N ALA A 594 -3.96 46.76 -44.25
CA ALA A 594 -5.06 45.79 -44.40
C ALA A 594 -6.11 45.85 -43.26
N GLY A 595 -5.93 46.72 -42.26
CA GLY A 595 -6.84 46.85 -41.13
C GLY A 595 -6.80 45.68 -40.13
N ILE A 596 -5.74 44.86 -40.15
CA ILE A 596 -5.59 43.70 -39.28
C ILE A 596 -5.06 44.16 -37.92
N GLU A 597 -5.75 43.74 -36.85
CA GLU A 597 -5.37 44.06 -35.46
C GLU A 597 -4.04 43.41 -35.07
N ILE A 598 -3.17 44.20 -34.44
CA ILE A 598 -1.92 43.72 -33.86
C ILE A 598 -2.13 43.47 -32.38
N TRP A 599 -1.74 42.30 -31.91
CA TRP A 599 -1.80 41.91 -30.50
C TRP A 599 -0.54 41.13 -30.11
N ALA A 600 -0.32 40.92 -28.81
CA ALA A 600 0.87 40.23 -28.30
C ALA A 600 0.51 39.07 -27.37
N SER A 601 1.43 38.13 -27.21
CA SER A 601 1.39 37.06 -26.20
C SER A 601 2.74 36.94 -25.51
N LEU A 602 2.73 36.38 -24.31
CA LEU A 602 3.93 35.83 -23.66
C LEU A 602 4.51 34.65 -24.44
#